data_AF-A0A524H639-F1
#
_entry.id   AF-A0A524H639-F1
#
_cell.length_a   1.000
_cell.length_b   1.000
_cell.length_c   1.000
_cell.angle_alpha   90.00
_cell.angle_beta   90.00
_cell.angle_gamma   90.00
#
_symmetry.space_group_name_H-M   'P 1'
#
loop_
_entity.id
_entity.type
_entity.pdbx_description
1 polymer ?
#
loop_
_entity_poly.entity_id
_entity_poly.type
_entity_poly.pdbx_seq_one_letter_code
_entity_poly.pdbx_strand_id
1 'polypeptide(L)'
;ADVIEPLKPLVLFLENKGYQAVICDSSDGDRSVLPLKLAAVRAGLGWQGKHSLLISKKFGTFLALGGIITNALLEHNTRQEANHCGNCDKCQKACPVNALDRSYKLTRGKCLSYLMQVEHLSEEAPDAMANRVADCEICQDVCPWNRKHIAQPLATKLTVTFQKKIRDWERFFYLPDLVKMSEQEYIQSTDKLRAGIPYDLFRRNVRIALRNAAKGG
;
A
#
# COMPACT_ATOMS: atom_id res chain seq x y z
N ALA A 1 0.18 -5.40 -7.60
CA ALA A 1 0.76 -5.17 -8.95
C ALA A 1 2.14 -5.80 -8.97
N ASP A 2 2.55 -6.41 -10.08
CA ASP A 2 3.89 -6.98 -10.18
C ASP A 2 4.92 -5.86 -10.40
N VAL A 3 5.69 -5.53 -9.36
CA VAL A 3 6.79 -4.54 -9.45
C VAL A 3 8.09 -5.17 -9.95
N ILE A 4 8.16 -6.51 -10.02
CA ILE A 4 9.37 -7.27 -10.34
C ILE A 4 9.49 -7.46 -11.85
N GLU A 5 8.43 -7.92 -12.52
CA GLU A 5 8.45 -8.20 -13.97
C GLU A 5 8.97 -7.03 -14.82
N PRO A 6 8.56 -5.76 -14.57
CA PRO A 6 9.09 -4.62 -15.34
C PRO A 6 10.60 -4.38 -15.16
N LEU A 7 11.21 -4.89 -14.08
CA LEU A 7 12.62 -4.69 -13.75
C LEU A 7 13.54 -5.78 -14.34
N LYS A 8 13.00 -6.97 -14.65
CA LYS A 8 13.80 -8.09 -15.19
C LYS A 8 14.61 -7.75 -16.44
N PRO A 9 14.08 -7.03 -17.45
CA PRO A 9 14.87 -6.67 -18.63
C PRO A 9 16.08 -5.78 -18.31
N LEU A 10 15.99 -4.93 -17.28
CA LEU A 10 17.10 -4.07 -16.85
C LEU A 10 18.20 -4.86 -16.14
N VAL A 11 17.82 -5.85 -15.32
CA VAL A 11 18.78 -6.76 -14.69
C VAL A 11 19.54 -7.55 -15.75
N LEU A 12 18.83 -8.18 -16.69
CA LEU A 12 19.45 -8.91 -17.80
C LEU A 12 20.40 -8.03 -18.61
N PHE A 13 20.03 -6.77 -18.85
CA PHE A 13 20.89 -5.81 -19.53
C PHE A 13 22.19 -5.56 -18.76
N LEU A 14 22.11 -5.35 -17.43
CA LEU A 14 23.28 -5.10 -16.58
C LEU A 14 24.19 -6.35 -16.50
N GLU A 15 23.60 -7.53 -16.35
CA GLU A 15 24.32 -8.81 -16.32
C GLU A 15 25.05 -9.09 -17.65
N ASN A 16 24.40 -8.84 -18.79
CA ASN A 16 25.01 -8.94 -20.11
C ASN A 16 26.17 -7.94 -20.32
N LYS A 17 26.24 -6.87 -19.52
CA LYS A 17 27.35 -5.91 -19.49
C LYS A 17 28.44 -6.28 -18.48
N GLY A 18 28.31 -7.42 -17.78
CA GLY A 18 29.28 -7.90 -16.79
C GLY A 18 29.08 -7.35 -15.38
N TYR A 19 27.96 -6.69 -15.10
CA TYR A 19 27.65 -6.16 -13.78
C TYR A 19 26.78 -7.13 -12.98
N GLN A 20 26.90 -7.09 -11.65
CA GLN A 20 25.96 -7.75 -10.76
C GLN A 20 24.73 -6.86 -10.59
N ALA A 21 23.53 -7.45 -10.63
CA ALA A 21 22.29 -6.74 -10.44
C ALA A 21 21.26 -7.59 -9.69
N VAL A 22 20.61 -7.03 -8.67
CA VAL A 22 19.61 -7.72 -7.84
C VAL A 22 18.36 -6.87 -7.73
N ILE A 23 17.20 -7.46 -8.01
CA ILE A 23 15.91 -6.82 -7.81
C ILE A 23 15.59 -6.78 -6.32
N CYS A 24 15.24 -5.59 -5.83
CA CYS A 24 14.67 -5.37 -4.51
C CYS A 24 13.17 -5.14 -4.63
N ASP A 25 12.40 -6.04 -4.02
CA ASP A 25 10.98 -5.89 -3.78
C ASP A 25 10.69 -5.98 -2.28
N SER A 26 9.82 -5.10 -1.80
CA SER A 26 9.21 -5.13 -0.49
C SER A 26 8.38 -6.39 -0.18
N SER A 27 7.98 -7.17 -1.19
CA SER A 27 7.16 -8.38 -1.02
C SER A 27 7.95 -9.62 -0.59
N ASP A 28 9.27 -9.61 -0.73
CA ASP A 28 10.15 -10.72 -0.39
C ASP A 28 10.97 -10.37 0.85
N GLY A 29 10.56 -10.95 2.00
CA GLY A 29 11.07 -10.61 3.33
C GLY A 29 12.58 -10.74 3.48
N ASP A 30 13.23 -11.58 2.67
CA ASP A 30 14.69 -11.80 2.71
C ASP A 30 15.45 -10.93 1.70
N ARG A 31 14.78 -10.31 0.72
CA ARG A 31 15.42 -9.48 -0.34
C ARG A 31 15.11 -7.98 -0.24
N SER A 32 14.43 -7.56 0.82
CA SER A 32 14.15 -6.14 1.11
C SER A 32 15.33 -5.45 1.82
N VAL A 33 16.48 -5.41 1.15
CA VAL A 33 17.72 -4.81 1.68
C VAL A 33 17.77 -3.28 1.52
N LEU A 34 16.82 -2.69 0.79
CA LEU A 34 16.80 -1.27 0.43
C LEU A 34 15.53 -0.57 0.94
N PRO A 35 15.63 0.52 1.73
CA PRO A 35 14.48 1.36 2.05
C PRO A 35 13.99 2.13 0.81
N LEU A 36 13.16 1.47 -0.01
CA LEU A 36 12.73 1.94 -1.34
C LEU A 36 12.13 3.35 -1.33
N LYS A 37 11.37 3.73 -0.30
CA LYS A 37 10.81 5.09 -0.19
C LYS A 37 11.90 6.16 -0.09
N LEU A 38 12.94 5.93 0.71
CA LEU A 38 14.05 6.87 0.86
C LEU A 38 14.94 6.87 -0.38
N ALA A 39 15.17 5.70 -0.98
CA ALA A 39 15.87 5.59 -2.25
C ALA A 39 15.14 6.37 -3.36
N ALA A 40 13.81 6.27 -3.43
CA ALA A 40 13.00 7.01 -4.38
C ALA A 40 13.05 8.53 -4.18
N VAL A 41 13.09 9.00 -2.92
CA VAL A 41 13.33 10.43 -2.61
C VAL A 41 14.70 10.88 -3.13
N ARG A 42 15.76 10.10 -2.84
CA ARG A 42 17.12 10.38 -3.32
C ARG A 42 17.21 10.38 -4.84
N ALA A 43 16.47 9.50 -5.52
CA ALA A 43 16.39 9.43 -6.97
C ALA A 43 15.55 10.55 -7.61
N GLY A 44 14.93 11.45 -6.82
CA GLY A 44 14.12 12.55 -7.34
C GLY A 44 12.72 12.12 -7.80
N LEU A 45 12.22 10.95 -7.39
CA LEU A 45 10.89 10.45 -7.78
C LEU A 45 9.75 11.12 -7.00
N GLY A 46 10.07 11.84 -5.93
CA GLY A 46 9.10 12.50 -5.06
C GLY A 46 9.69 12.90 -3.72
N TRP A 47 8.82 13.18 -2.75
CA TRP A 47 9.19 13.51 -1.37
C TRP A 47 8.43 12.61 -0.38
N GLN A 48 8.94 12.50 0.85
CA GLN A 48 8.23 11.79 1.91
C GLN A 48 7.09 12.67 2.46
N GLY A 49 5.88 12.13 2.43
CA GLY A 49 4.71 12.74 3.07
C GLY A 49 4.73 12.58 4.60
N LYS A 50 3.98 13.42 5.31
CA LYS A 50 3.85 13.31 6.78
C LYS A 50 3.23 11.98 7.23
N HIS A 51 2.47 11.30 6.36
CA HIS A 51 1.98 9.93 6.52
C HIS A 51 3.04 8.85 6.21
N SER A 52 4.30 9.21 5.98
CA SER A 52 5.43 8.30 5.71
C SER A 52 5.34 7.47 4.41
N LEU A 53 4.55 7.91 3.43
CA LEU A 53 4.55 7.36 2.08
C LEU A 53 5.29 8.33 1.14
N LEU A 54 5.78 7.82 0.01
CA LEU A 54 6.29 8.66 -1.07
C LEU A 54 5.10 9.39 -1.72
N ILE A 55 5.28 10.68 -2.01
CA ILE A 55 4.35 11.47 -2.82
C ILE A 55 5.09 11.92 -4.07
N SER A 56 4.48 11.73 -5.24
CA SER A 56 4.94 12.29 -6.51
C SER A 56 3.95 13.32 -7.05
N LYS A 57 4.43 14.30 -7.83
CA LYS A 57 3.56 15.29 -8.49
C LYS A 57 2.59 14.64 -9.49
N LYS A 58 3.06 13.59 -10.18
CA LYS A 58 2.32 12.93 -11.26
C LYS A 58 1.28 11.93 -10.76
N PHE A 59 1.57 11.20 -9.68
CA PHE A 59 0.78 10.05 -9.27
C PHE A 59 0.28 10.12 -7.81
N GLY A 60 0.59 11.19 -7.08
CA GLY A 60 0.30 11.26 -5.66
C GLY A 60 1.03 10.16 -4.91
N THR A 61 0.34 9.47 -4.00
CA THR A 61 0.87 8.30 -3.26
C THR A 61 0.56 6.97 -3.91
N PHE A 62 -0.19 6.93 -5.01
CA PHE A 62 -0.63 5.69 -5.67
C PHE A 62 0.47 5.10 -6.56
N LEU A 63 1.56 4.72 -5.92
CA LEU A 63 2.78 4.19 -6.51
C LEU A 63 3.16 2.89 -5.81
N ALA A 64 3.56 1.89 -6.60
CA ALA A 64 4.31 0.76 -6.10
C ALA A 64 5.79 1.00 -6.42
N LEU A 65 6.68 0.64 -5.49
CA LEU A 65 8.12 0.87 -5.63
C LEU A 65 8.82 -0.47 -5.82
N GLY A 66 9.80 -0.48 -6.72
CA GLY A 66 10.79 -1.54 -6.88
C GLY A 66 12.14 -0.89 -7.15
N GLY A 67 13.22 -1.62 -6.91
CA GLY A 67 14.57 -1.12 -7.12
C GLY A 67 15.51 -2.19 -7.64
N ILE A 68 16.64 -1.77 -8.19
CA ILE A 68 17.74 -2.65 -8.58
C ILE A 68 18.99 -2.16 -7.84
N ILE A 69 19.64 -3.05 -7.11
CA ILE A 69 20.98 -2.82 -6.59
C ILE A 69 21.97 -3.39 -7.60
N THR A 70 22.98 -2.60 -7.97
CA THR A 70 24.01 -3.01 -8.92
C THR A 70 25.37 -2.44 -8.57
N ASN A 71 26.44 -3.11 -9.01
CA ASN A 71 27.81 -2.59 -8.95
C ASN A 71 28.21 -1.78 -10.20
N ALA A 72 27.29 -1.56 -11.14
CA ALA A 72 27.53 -0.70 -12.28
C ALA A 72 27.86 0.73 -11.84
N LEU A 73 28.84 1.35 -12.50
CA LEU A 73 29.19 2.75 -12.30
C LEU A 73 28.15 3.64 -12.99
N LEU A 74 27.18 4.11 -12.20
CA LEU A 74 26.12 5.01 -12.66
C LEU A 74 26.34 6.41 -12.10
N GLU A 75 26.27 7.41 -12.96
CA GLU A 75 26.29 8.81 -12.52
C GLU A 75 24.98 9.17 -11.80
N HIS A 76 25.11 9.81 -10.63
CA HIS A 76 23.95 10.35 -9.94
C HIS A 76 23.56 11.70 -10.54
N ASN A 77 22.62 11.67 -11.49
CA ASN A 77 22.23 12.83 -12.31
C ASN A 77 20.86 13.43 -11.94
N THR A 78 20.25 13.00 -10.84
CA THR A 78 18.95 13.51 -10.38
C THR A 78 19.09 14.42 -9.17
N ARG A 79 18.07 15.26 -8.95
CA ARG A 79 17.97 16.11 -7.75
C ARG A 79 16.75 15.68 -6.95
N GLN A 80 16.87 15.73 -5.64
CA GLN A 80 15.72 15.47 -4.77
C GLN A 80 14.64 16.53 -4.99
N GLU A 81 13.39 16.07 -5.01
CA GLU A 81 12.24 16.96 -5.08
C GLU A 81 12.05 17.69 -3.74
N ALA A 82 11.58 18.94 -3.81
CA ALA A 82 11.26 19.70 -2.61
C ALA A 82 10.10 19.05 -1.85
N ASN A 83 10.12 19.14 -0.51
CA ASN A 83 8.99 18.69 0.29
C ASN A 83 7.82 19.67 0.13
N HIS A 84 6.67 19.16 -0.33
CA HIS A 84 5.48 19.98 -0.55
C HIS A 84 4.36 19.76 0.48
N CYS A 85 4.64 19.16 1.64
CA CYS A 85 3.65 19.07 2.71
C CYS A 85 3.41 20.42 3.42
N GLY A 86 4.46 21.23 3.59
CA GLY A 86 4.38 22.48 4.36
C GLY A 86 3.68 22.30 5.72
N ASN A 87 2.74 23.20 6.02
CA ASN A 87 1.97 23.18 7.26
C ASN A 87 0.77 22.21 7.25
N CYS A 88 0.52 21.49 6.16
CA CYS A 88 -0.60 20.53 6.08
C CYS A 88 -0.45 19.42 7.11
N ASP A 89 -1.52 19.07 7.83
CA ASP A 89 -1.55 18.00 8.83
C ASP A 89 -2.78 17.06 8.67
N LYS A 90 -3.48 17.13 7.53
CA LYS A 90 -4.73 16.39 7.27
C LYS A 90 -4.62 14.89 7.54
N CYS A 91 -3.56 14.25 7.07
CA CYS A 91 -3.34 12.82 7.27
C CYS A 91 -3.12 12.44 8.74
N GLN A 92 -2.52 13.33 9.53
CA GLN A 92 -2.29 13.11 10.96
C GLN A 92 -3.62 13.25 11.72
N LYS A 93 -4.39 14.31 11.44
CA LYS A 93 -5.72 14.55 12.02
C LYS A 93 -6.75 13.47 11.68
N ALA A 94 -6.70 12.90 10.48
CA ALA A 94 -7.66 11.90 10.03
C ALA A 94 -7.34 10.48 10.53
N CYS A 95 -6.15 10.22 11.09
CA CYS A 95 -5.78 8.88 11.53
C CYS A 95 -6.57 8.48 12.80
N PRO A 96 -7.46 7.48 12.74
CA PRO A 96 -8.41 7.20 13.83
C PRO A 96 -7.75 6.63 15.10
N VAL A 97 -6.52 6.14 14.96
CA VAL A 97 -5.74 5.43 15.99
C VAL A 97 -4.43 6.17 16.30
N ASN A 98 -4.32 7.43 15.85
CA ASN A 98 -3.16 8.29 16.07
C ASN A 98 -1.81 7.61 15.76
N ALA A 99 -1.75 6.83 14.67
CA ALA A 99 -0.51 6.19 14.22
C ALA A 99 0.47 7.18 13.57
N LEU A 100 0.01 8.40 13.29
CA LEU A 100 0.75 9.50 12.66
C LEU A 100 0.85 10.72 13.60
N ASP A 101 1.13 10.45 14.88
CA ASP A 101 1.30 11.46 15.95
C ASP A 101 2.40 12.48 15.64
N ARG A 102 3.43 12.04 14.91
CA ARG A 102 4.58 12.87 14.51
C ARG A 102 4.74 12.87 13.00
N SER A 103 5.00 14.05 12.44
CA SER A 103 5.26 14.21 11.01
C SER A 103 6.39 13.28 10.55
N TYR A 104 6.17 12.58 9.44
CA TYR A 104 7.13 11.68 8.80
C TYR A 104 7.48 10.41 9.59
N LYS A 105 6.72 10.12 10.66
CA LYS A 105 6.89 8.92 11.47
C LYS A 105 5.57 8.16 11.57
N LEU A 106 5.63 6.86 11.27
CA LEU A 106 4.52 5.94 11.47
C LEU A 106 4.77 5.07 12.70
N THR A 107 3.85 5.10 13.66
CA THR A 107 3.83 4.15 14.77
C THR A 107 3.16 2.86 14.29
N ARG A 108 3.95 1.92 13.79
CA ARG A 108 3.49 0.68 13.13
C ARG A 108 2.46 -0.09 13.96
N GLY A 109 2.71 -0.30 15.25
CA GLY A 109 1.82 -1.03 16.17
C GLY A 109 0.45 -0.37 16.43
N LYS A 110 0.21 0.84 15.91
CA LYS A 110 -1.11 1.49 15.90
C LYS A 110 -1.75 1.49 14.52
N CYS A 111 -0.98 1.30 13.44
CA CYS A 111 -1.49 1.46 12.07
C CYS A 111 -2.52 0.37 11.74
N LEU A 112 -3.75 0.75 11.38
CA LEU A 112 -4.82 -0.21 11.04
C LEU A 112 -4.44 -1.15 9.88
N SER A 113 -3.79 -0.65 8.83
CA SER A 113 -3.33 -1.48 7.70
C SER A 113 -2.37 -2.57 8.19
N TYR A 114 -1.47 -2.26 9.13
CA TYR A 114 -0.57 -3.25 9.72
C TYR A 114 -1.32 -4.21 10.66
N LEU A 115 -2.15 -3.68 11.56
CA LEU A 115 -2.87 -4.47 12.57
C LEU A 115 -3.82 -5.51 11.94
N MET A 116 -4.39 -5.21 10.78
CA MET A 116 -5.20 -6.16 10.02
C MET A 116 -4.41 -7.35 9.45
N GLN A 117 -3.07 -7.28 9.40
CA GLN A 117 -2.17 -8.31 8.88
C GLN A 117 -1.41 -9.07 9.99
N VAL A 118 -1.64 -8.76 11.26
CA VAL A 118 -1.00 -9.46 12.40
C VAL A 118 -2.04 -9.94 13.40
N GLU A 119 -1.67 -10.92 14.23
CA GLU A 119 -2.56 -11.56 15.20
C GLU A 119 -3.05 -10.60 16.30
N HIS A 120 -2.18 -9.70 16.74
CA HIS A 120 -2.44 -8.82 17.88
C HIS A 120 -3.03 -7.48 17.41
N LEU A 121 -4.21 -7.14 17.93
CA LEU A 121 -4.85 -5.83 17.76
C LEU A 121 -4.62 -4.98 19.01
N SER A 122 -4.42 -3.67 18.84
CA SER A 122 -4.53 -2.73 19.96
C SER A 122 -5.99 -2.60 20.40
N GLU A 123 -6.22 -2.20 21.65
CA GLU A 123 -7.56 -2.09 22.23
C GLU A 123 -8.52 -1.22 21.40
N GLU A 124 -8.02 -0.10 20.86
CA GLU A 124 -8.80 0.85 20.06
C GLU A 124 -9.07 0.36 18.62
N ALA A 125 -8.31 -0.61 18.11
CA ALA A 125 -8.33 -0.98 16.70
C ALA A 125 -9.65 -1.61 16.23
N PRO A 126 -10.28 -2.57 16.96
CA PRO A 126 -11.51 -3.21 16.50
C PRO A 126 -12.65 -2.25 16.16
N ASP A 127 -12.85 -1.19 16.95
CA ASP A 127 -13.89 -0.20 16.66
C ASP A 127 -13.43 0.77 15.54
N ALA A 128 -12.16 1.20 15.54
CA ALA A 128 -11.59 2.09 14.53
C ALA A 128 -11.49 1.46 13.12
N MET A 129 -11.48 0.13 13.01
CA MET A 129 -11.50 -0.58 11.73
C MET A 129 -12.78 -0.30 10.93
N ALA A 130 -13.89 0.07 11.59
CA ALA A 130 -15.21 0.21 10.97
C ALA A 130 -15.58 -1.07 10.19
N ASN A 131 -15.88 -0.96 8.89
CA ASN A 131 -16.19 -2.09 8.01
C ASN A 131 -14.99 -2.59 7.18
N ARG A 132 -13.75 -2.20 7.52
CA ARG A 132 -12.56 -2.60 6.78
C ARG A 132 -12.15 -4.02 7.14
N VAL A 133 -11.91 -4.83 6.11
CA VAL A 133 -11.46 -6.22 6.23
C VAL A 133 -9.98 -6.39 5.88
N ALA A 134 -9.43 -5.44 5.11
CA ALA A 134 -8.05 -5.36 4.68
C ALA A 134 -7.68 -3.89 4.45
N ASP A 135 -6.43 -3.54 4.74
CA ASP A 135 -5.80 -2.23 4.52
C ASP A 135 -6.54 -0.99 5.06
N CYS A 136 -5.80 0.11 5.16
CA CYS A 136 -6.35 1.40 5.62
C CYS A 136 -5.73 2.52 4.79
N GLU A 137 -6.58 3.20 4.04
CA GLU A 137 -6.17 4.24 3.10
C GLU A 137 -6.57 5.66 3.55
N ILE A 138 -7.16 5.82 4.74
CA ILE A 138 -7.66 7.12 5.24
C ILE A 138 -6.62 8.24 5.12
N CYS A 139 -5.36 7.96 5.48
CA CYS A 139 -4.28 8.95 5.40
C CYS A 139 -3.92 9.35 3.95
N GLN A 140 -4.13 8.44 2.99
CA GLN A 140 -3.99 8.69 1.55
C GLN A 140 -5.22 9.42 1.01
N ASP A 141 -6.43 9.04 1.42
CA ASP A 141 -7.70 9.62 0.94
C ASP A 141 -7.78 11.12 1.22
N VAL A 142 -7.36 11.53 2.41
CA VAL A 142 -7.37 12.95 2.81
C VAL A 142 -6.16 13.74 2.29
N CYS A 143 -5.17 13.07 1.69
CA CYS A 143 -3.97 13.72 1.19
C CYS A 143 -4.31 14.60 -0.04
N PRO A 144 -4.02 15.91 -0.03
CA PRO A 144 -4.36 16.80 -1.15
C PRO A 144 -3.79 16.35 -2.50
N TRP A 145 -2.63 15.68 -2.47
CA TRP A 145 -1.93 15.18 -3.66
C TRP A 145 -2.64 14.00 -4.33
N ASN A 146 -3.58 13.36 -3.64
CA ASN A 146 -4.37 12.25 -4.18
C ASN A 146 -5.75 12.67 -4.69
N ARG A 147 -6.24 13.87 -4.32
CA ARG A 147 -7.61 14.32 -4.63
C ARG A 147 -7.96 14.17 -6.11
N LYS A 148 -7.06 14.57 -7.02
CA LYS A 148 -7.27 14.45 -8.47
C LYS A 148 -7.32 12.98 -8.93
N HIS A 149 -6.54 12.10 -8.31
CA HIS A 149 -6.45 10.69 -8.67
C HIS A 149 -7.61 9.86 -8.11
N ILE A 150 -8.19 10.29 -6.99
CA ILE A 150 -9.42 9.69 -6.46
C ILE A 150 -10.60 10.07 -7.36
N ALA A 151 -10.71 11.35 -7.74
CA ALA A 151 -11.75 11.82 -8.64
C ALA A 151 -11.60 11.27 -10.07
N GLN A 152 -10.37 11.15 -10.54
CA GLN A 152 -10.01 10.69 -11.88
C GLN A 152 -8.84 9.72 -11.79
N PRO A 153 -9.11 8.41 -11.57
CA PRO A 153 -8.06 7.39 -11.51
C PRO A 153 -7.21 7.37 -12.78
N LEU A 154 -5.91 7.14 -12.61
CA LEU A 154 -4.97 7.02 -13.72
C LEU A 154 -5.41 5.90 -14.66
N ALA A 155 -5.34 6.10 -15.97
CA ALA A 155 -5.61 5.06 -16.96
C ALA A 155 -4.39 4.13 -17.13
N THR A 156 -4.35 3.06 -16.33
CA THR A 156 -3.33 2.01 -16.39
C THR A 156 -4.01 0.69 -16.74
N LYS A 157 -3.25 -0.31 -17.24
CA LYS A 157 -3.81 -1.65 -17.49
C LYS A 157 -4.52 -2.21 -16.25
N LEU A 158 -3.96 -1.95 -15.06
CA LEU A 158 -4.52 -2.39 -13.79
C LEU A 158 -5.85 -1.67 -13.51
N THR A 159 -5.85 -0.35 -13.44
CA THR A 159 -7.03 0.45 -13.10
C THR A 159 -8.17 0.26 -14.09
N VAL A 160 -7.89 0.15 -15.40
CA VAL A 160 -8.90 -0.14 -16.43
C VAL A 160 -9.50 -1.54 -16.23
N THR A 161 -8.67 -2.55 -15.91
CA THR A 161 -9.16 -3.91 -15.62
C THR A 161 -10.03 -3.92 -14.37
N PHE A 162 -9.64 -3.20 -13.32
CA PHE A 162 -10.40 -3.07 -12.09
C PHE A 162 -11.73 -2.35 -12.31
N GLN A 163 -11.74 -1.22 -13.03
CA GLN A 163 -12.96 -0.46 -13.33
C GLN A 163 -14.01 -1.31 -14.07
N LYS A 164 -13.59 -2.18 -15.00
CA LYS A 164 -14.51 -3.09 -15.71
C LYS A 164 -15.14 -4.15 -14.81
N LYS A 165 -14.47 -4.51 -13.72
CA LYS A 165 -14.87 -5.59 -12.81
C LYS A 165 -15.45 -5.09 -11.49
N ILE A 166 -15.47 -3.77 -11.24
CA ILE A 166 -15.84 -3.21 -9.93
C ILE A 166 -17.23 -3.66 -9.47
N ARG A 167 -18.19 -3.80 -10.40
CA ARG A 167 -19.54 -4.29 -10.11
C ARG A 167 -19.54 -5.76 -9.67
N ASP A 168 -18.70 -6.60 -10.26
CA ASP A 168 -18.54 -7.99 -9.84
C ASP A 168 -17.96 -8.07 -8.41
N TRP A 169 -17.23 -7.03 -7.99
CA TRP A 169 -16.57 -6.95 -6.68
C TRP A 169 -17.48 -6.41 -5.59
N GLU A 170 -18.50 -5.61 -5.93
CA GLU A 170 -19.50 -5.14 -4.96
C GLU A 170 -20.19 -6.32 -4.25
N ARG A 171 -20.57 -7.35 -5.02
CA ARG A 171 -21.11 -8.59 -4.44
C ARG A 171 -20.04 -9.37 -3.69
N PHE A 172 -18.81 -9.40 -4.18
CA PHE A 172 -17.71 -10.11 -3.53
C PHE A 172 -17.45 -9.59 -2.11
N PHE A 173 -17.47 -8.27 -1.90
CA PHE A 173 -17.20 -7.65 -0.59
C PHE A 173 -18.44 -7.53 0.31
N TYR A 174 -19.52 -8.25 0.02
CA TYR A 174 -20.69 -8.28 0.88
C TYR A 174 -20.39 -9.05 2.18
N LEU A 175 -20.34 -8.35 3.31
CA LEU A 175 -19.90 -8.90 4.60
C LEU A 175 -20.63 -10.20 5.03
N PRO A 176 -21.98 -10.34 4.86
CA PRO A 176 -22.68 -11.58 5.18
C PRO A 176 -22.30 -12.80 4.33
N ASP A 177 -21.73 -12.58 3.14
CA ASP A 177 -21.19 -13.66 2.31
C ASP A 177 -19.74 -13.96 2.74
N LEU A 178 -18.94 -12.91 2.98
CA LEU A 178 -17.55 -13.06 3.45
C LEU A 178 -17.43 -13.83 4.78
N VAL A 179 -18.40 -13.68 5.69
CA VAL A 179 -18.35 -14.40 6.99
C VAL A 179 -18.59 -15.91 6.85
N LYS A 180 -19.23 -16.34 5.76
CA LYS A 180 -19.53 -17.74 5.44
C LYS A 180 -18.47 -18.39 4.56
N MET A 181 -17.61 -17.57 3.95
CA MET A 181 -16.54 -18.01 3.06
C MET A 181 -15.62 -19.00 3.77
N SER A 182 -15.35 -20.13 3.13
CA SER A 182 -14.37 -21.12 3.53
C SER A 182 -12.94 -20.70 3.15
N GLU A 183 -11.94 -21.37 3.72
CA GLU A 183 -10.53 -21.13 3.37
C GLU A 183 -10.25 -21.43 1.89
N GLN A 184 -10.85 -22.49 1.35
CA GLN A 184 -10.70 -22.86 -0.07
C GLN A 184 -11.28 -21.78 -0.99
N GLU A 185 -12.46 -21.25 -0.69
CA GLU A 185 -13.07 -20.14 -1.44
C GLU A 185 -12.25 -18.86 -1.31
N TYR A 186 -11.71 -18.59 -0.12
CA TYR A 186 -10.81 -17.45 0.11
C TYR A 186 -9.57 -17.56 -0.77
N ILE A 187 -8.87 -18.69 -0.79
CA ILE A 187 -7.66 -18.88 -1.60
C ILE A 187 -8.00 -18.70 -3.10
N GLN A 188 -9.05 -19.35 -3.59
CA GLN A 188 -9.45 -19.28 -5.01
C GLN A 188 -9.85 -17.87 -5.46
N SER A 189 -10.46 -17.09 -4.57
CA SER A 189 -10.93 -15.73 -4.88
C SER A 189 -9.86 -14.66 -4.67
N THR A 190 -9.00 -14.81 -3.67
CA THR A 190 -8.05 -13.77 -3.24
C THR A 190 -6.66 -13.87 -3.85
N ASP A 191 -6.31 -14.96 -4.54
CA ASP A 191 -5.13 -15.02 -5.41
C ASP A 191 -5.09 -13.87 -6.43
N LYS A 192 -6.28 -13.41 -6.85
CA LYS A 192 -6.43 -12.24 -7.73
C LYS A 192 -6.29 -10.90 -7.02
N LEU A 193 -6.54 -10.88 -5.70
CA LEU A 193 -6.49 -9.68 -4.86
C LEU A 193 -5.07 -9.43 -4.30
N ARG A 194 -4.25 -10.49 -4.18
CA ARG A 194 -2.92 -10.44 -3.55
C ARG A 194 -2.94 -9.74 -2.19
N ALA A 195 -3.99 -9.97 -1.40
CA ALA A 195 -4.16 -9.29 -0.12
C ALA A 195 -3.07 -9.67 0.90
N GLY A 196 -2.44 -10.85 0.75
CA GLY A 196 -1.34 -11.29 1.60
C GLY A 196 -1.74 -11.54 3.06
N ILE A 197 -3.04 -11.53 3.37
CA ILE A 197 -3.58 -11.76 4.71
C ILE A 197 -3.85 -13.28 4.86
N PRO A 198 -3.31 -13.94 5.90
CA PRO A 198 -3.70 -15.31 6.23
C PRO A 198 -5.21 -15.44 6.48
N TYR A 199 -5.82 -16.55 6.07
CA TYR A 199 -7.27 -16.74 6.13
C TYR A 199 -7.87 -16.49 7.53
N ASP A 200 -7.20 -16.94 8.59
CA ASP A 200 -7.67 -16.71 9.97
C ASP A 200 -7.72 -15.23 10.35
N LEU A 201 -6.73 -14.43 9.92
CA LEU A 201 -6.72 -12.99 10.14
C LEU A 201 -7.79 -12.29 9.30
N PHE A 202 -7.97 -12.72 8.05
CA PHE A 202 -9.05 -12.24 7.19
C PHE A 202 -10.41 -12.49 7.84
N ARG A 203 -10.67 -13.73 8.27
CA ARG A 203 -11.92 -14.12 8.94
C ARG A 203 -12.17 -13.34 10.24
N ARG A 204 -11.12 -13.10 11.02
CA ARG A 204 -11.19 -12.20 12.19
C ARG A 204 -11.63 -10.79 11.78
N ASN A 205 -10.98 -10.21 10.77
CA ASN A 205 -11.28 -8.84 10.32
C ASN A 205 -12.73 -8.74 9.78
N VAL A 206 -13.19 -9.73 9.01
CA VAL A 206 -14.58 -9.81 8.50
C VAL A 206 -15.60 -9.81 9.64
N ARG A 207 -15.36 -10.58 10.72
CA ARG A 207 -16.26 -10.61 11.89
C ARG A 207 -16.32 -9.27 12.61
N ILE A 208 -15.17 -8.61 12.77
CA ILE A 208 -15.10 -7.26 13.36
C ILE A 208 -15.91 -6.29 12.49
N ALA A 209 -15.69 -6.32 11.17
CA ALA A 209 -16.40 -5.47 10.22
C ALA A 209 -17.92 -5.70 10.26
N LEU A 210 -18.37 -6.96 10.27
CA LEU A 210 -19.79 -7.31 10.36
C LEU A 210 -20.44 -6.82 11.67
N ARG A 211 -19.75 -7.02 12.80
CA ARG A 211 -20.21 -6.52 14.10
C ARG A 211 -20.34 -5.00 14.10
N ASN A 212 -19.37 -4.29 13.54
CA ASN A 212 -19.37 -2.83 13.50
C ASN A 212 -20.46 -2.30 12.56
N ALA A 213 -20.70 -2.97 11.43
CA ALA A 213 -21.80 -2.62 10.52
C ALA A 213 -23.16 -2.75 11.21
N ALA A 214 -23.36 -3.73 12.09
CA ALA A 214 -24.58 -3.89 12.86
C ALA A 214 -24.78 -2.83 13.97
N LYS A 215 -23.70 -2.20 14.45
CA LYS A 215 -23.75 -1.09 15.43
C LYS A 215 -24.06 0.27 14.79
N GLY A 216 -23.73 0.43 13.50
CA GLY A 216 -23.87 1.68 12.76
C GLY A 216 -25.12 1.78 11.88
N GLY A 217 -26.11 0.90 12.11
CA GLY A 217 -27.44 0.95 11.51
C GLY A 217 -28.42 1.73 12.36
#